data_AF-A0A1H7F780-F1
#
_entry.id   AF-A0A1H7F780-F1
#
_cell.length_a   1.000
_cell.length_b   1.000
_cell.length_c   1.000
_cell.angle_alpha   90.00
_cell.angle_beta   90.00
_cell.angle_gamma   90.00
#
_symmetry.space_group_name_H-M   'P 1'
#
loop_
_entity.id
_entity.type
_entity.pdbx_description
1 polymer ?
#
loop_
_entity_poly.entity_id
_entity_poly.type
_entity_poly.pdbx_seq_one_letter_code
_entity_poly.pdbx_strand_id
1 'polypeptide(L)'
;MNARSAARAPFGDIPPRHWQGGPVDCASCEHRALRARPDETGCEPGHACMQDAYARRIDRFFRWHPELGNAHLDHRYFEVRAIAARHADVFRLPALIDDPDETVRLQIALRLPHAHLARMAGDPHREVRMRVAQRLDAAALAHLRTDPDYGVREWVARRLPSALLPLMASDADRAVRMRVAERIDMPALLRMADDPEAEVRRIVATRLPAALVMRFFDDPDWRVRWEAARRAQPHALTPLLADPDDEVRAMARERSETQRIESPCIVGPCGGEERPFAGASHG
;
A
#
# COMPACT_ATOMS: atom_id res chain seq x y z
N MET A 1 -51.36 11.33 26.36
CA MET A 1 -50.55 10.22 26.89
C MET A 1 -50.30 9.23 25.76
N ASN A 2 -49.06 9.18 25.27
CA ASN A 2 -48.38 7.96 24.85
C ASN A 2 -46.94 8.34 24.55
N ALA A 3 -46.17 8.44 25.64
CA ALA A 3 -44.72 8.40 25.59
C ALA A 3 -44.35 7.06 24.93
N ARG A 4 -44.06 7.08 23.63
CA ARG A 4 -43.40 5.94 23.00
C ARG A 4 -42.01 5.85 23.61
N SER A 5 -41.93 4.95 24.59
CA SER A 5 -40.81 4.15 25.08
C SER A 5 -39.44 4.65 24.65
N ALA A 6 -38.59 4.96 25.64
CA ALA A 6 -37.15 5.15 25.45
C ALA A 6 -36.60 4.01 24.58
N ALA A 7 -36.30 4.33 23.32
CA ALA A 7 -35.90 3.36 22.31
C ALA A 7 -34.41 2.98 22.53
N ARG A 8 -34.05 1.77 22.13
CA ARG A 8 -33.30 0.80 22.95
C ARG A 8 -31.77 1.01 22.91
N ALA A 9 -31.14 1.09 24.08
CA ALA A 9 -29.77 0.62 24.29
C ALA A 9 -29.83 -0.55 25.29
N PRO A 10 -29.38 -1.77 24.93
CA PRO A 10 -27.98 -2.15 25.23
C PRO A 10 -27.37 -3.12 24.18
N PHE A 11 -26.06 -3.15 23.90
CA PHE A 11 -24.90 -3.23 24.81
C PHE A 11 -23.75 -2.30 24.34
N GLY A 12 -23.17 -1.49 25.25
CA GLY A 12 -21.99 -0.63 24.99
C GLY A 12 -22.10 0.86 25.37
N ASP A 13 -22.70 1.17 26.53
CA ASP A 13 -22.35 2.19 27.55
C ASP A 13 -22.16 3.68 27.25
N ILE A 14 -22.44 4.19 26.05
CA ILE A 14 -22.36 5.64 25.82
C ILE A 14 -23.77 6.25 25.80
N PRO A 15 -24.19 7.06 26.79
CA PRO A 15 -25.48 7.75 26.72
C PRO A 15 -25.55 8.67 25.48
N PRO A 16 -26.74 8.91 24.90
CA PRO A 16 -26.88 9.92 23.85
C PRO A 16 -26.44 11.28 24.37
N ARG A 17 -25.43 11.85 23.72
CA ARG A 17 -24.84 13.13 24.09
C ARG A 17 -24.91 14.04 22.89
N HIS A 18 -25.39 15.25 23.07
CA HIS A 18 -25.35 16.26 22.02
C HIS A 18 -23.89 16.61 21.69
N TRP A 19 -23.58 16.94 20.43
CA TRP A 19 -22.21 17.26 20.02
C TRP A 19 -21.63 18.50 20.71
N GLN A 20 -22.47 19.43 21.19
CA GLN A 20 -22.04 20.55 22.05
C GLN A 20 -21.85 20.17 23.53
N GLY A 21 -22.12 18.90 23.88
CA GLY A 21 -22.25 18.44 25.26
C GLY A 21 -23.70 18.50 25.77
N GLY A 22 -23.96 17.78 26.86
CA GLY A 22 -25.31 17.63 27.43
C GLY A 22 -26.15 16.56 26.72
N PRO A 23 -27.41 16.35 27.17
CA PRO A 23 -28.34 15.41 26.56
C PRO A 23 -28.82 15.89 25.19
N VAL A 24 -29.16 14.96 24.30
CA VAL A 24 -29.78 15.28 23.01
C VAL A 24 -31.21 15.79 23.23
N ASP A 25 -31.49 17.02 22.78
CA ASP A 25 -32.83 17.58 22.77
C ASP A 25 -33.51 17.37 21.39
N CYS A 26 -34.50 16.49 21.36
CA CYS A 26 -35.25 16.23 20.13
C CYS A 26 -36.30 17.28 19.81
N ALA A 27 -36.72 18.09 20.78
CA ALA A 27 -37.79 19.08 20.58
C ALA A 27 -37.31 20.26 19.73
N SER A 28 -36.05 20.68 19.92
CA SER A 28 -35.39 21.76 19.16
C SER A 28 -34.71 21.30 17.87
N CYS A 29 -34.63 19.99 17.62
CA CYS A 29 -33.98 19.44 16.44
C CYS A 29 -34.76 19.77 15.15
N GLU A 30 -34.04 20.19 14.11
CA GLU A 30 -34.61 20.45 12.77
C GLU A 30 -35.31 19.20 12.19
N HIS A 31 -34.81 18.00 12.52
CA HIS A 31 -35.32 16.71 12.07
C HIS A 31 -36.36 16.10 13.03
N ARG A 32 -36.97 16.89 13.91
CA ARG A 32 -37.96 16.39 14.89
C ARG A 32 -39.11 15.60 14.24
N ALA A 33 -39.48 15.92 13.00
CA ALA A 33 -40.51 15.21 12.26
C ALA A 33 -40.14 13.74 11.99
N LEU A 34 -38.85 13.42 11.85
CA LEU A 34 -38.37 12.04 11.66
C LEU A 34 -38.58 11.17 12.90
N ARG A 35 -38.74 11.76 14.10
CA ARG A 35 -39.05 10.99 15.33
C ARG A 35 -40.38 10.26 15.29
N ALA A 36 -41.33 10.74 14.49
CA ALA A 36 -42.64 10.11 14.35
C ALA A 36 -42.64 8.91 13.40
N ARG A 37 -41.60 8.77 12.57
CA ARG A 37 -41.49 7.72 11.57
C ARG A 37 -40.89 6.44 12.18
N PRO A 38 -41.34 5.27 11.73
CA PRO A 38 -40.83 3.99 12.23
C PRO A 38 -39.47 3.64 11.61
N ASP A 39 -38.69 2.86 12.35
CA ASP A 39 -37.48 2.18 11.88
C ASP A 39 -36.50 3.11 11.14
N GLU A 40 -35.91 2.64 10.04
CA GLU A 40 -34.91 3.37 9.25
C GLU A 40 -35.48 4.60 8.53
N THR A 41 -36.81 4.74 8.47
CA THR A 41 -37.45 5.94 7.90
C THR A 41 -37.51 7.11 8.91
N GLY A 42 -37.13 6.87 10.16
CA GLY A 42 -37.12 7.85 11.24
C GLY A 42 -35.72 8.14 11.79
N CYS A 43 -35.67 8.70 13.00
CA CYS A 43 -34.42 8.88 13.74
C CYS A 43 -34.59 8.44 15.20
N GLU A 44 -33.51 8.02 15.85
CA GLU A 44 -33.53 7.42 17.19
C GLU A 44 -32.33 7.89 18.03
N PRO A 45 -32.53 8.74 19.05
CA PRO A 45 -31.47 9.11 19.98
C PRO A 45 -30.82 7.88 20.63
N GLY A 46 -29.50 7.83 20.68
CA GLY A 46 -28.76 6.68 21.19
C GLY A 46 -28.46 5.60 20.15
N HIS A 47 -29.03 5.71 18.95
CA HIS A 47 -28.91 4.69 17.89
C HIS A 47 -28.59 5.29 16.51
N ALA A 48 -29.46 6.16 15.98
CA ALA A 48 -29.32 6.89 14.72
C ALA A 48 -29.74 8.35 14.90
N CYS A 49 -28.78 9.22 15.18
CA CYS A 49 -29.05 10.63 15.46
C CYS A 49 -27.90 11.51 14.96
N MET A 50 -28.23 12.47 14.09
CA MET A 50 -27.28 13.46 13.56
C MET A 50 -26.76 14.42 14.65
N GLN A 51 -27.58 14.70 15.67
CA GLN A 51 -27.22 15.61 16.76
C GLN A 51 -26.34 14.96 17.84
N ASP A 52 -26.03 13.66 17.72
CA ASP A 52 -25.21 12.94 18.70
C ASP A 52 -23.72 13.22 18.50
N ALA A 53 -22.94 13.25 19.58
CA ALA A 53 -21.48 13.41 19.53
C ALA A 53 -20.79 12.16 18.96
N TYR A 54 -21.41 10.99 19.04
CA TYR A 54 -20.80 9.73 18.62
C TYR A 54 -20.95 9.50 17.11
N ALA A 55 -19.82 9.54 16.39
CA ALA A 55 -19.75 9.42 14.93
C ALA A 55 -20.53 8.22 14.36
N ARG A 56 -20.55 7.06 15.02
CA ARG A 56 -21.30 5.88 14.54
C ARG A 56 -22.82 6.09 14.50
N ARG A 57 -23.37 6.96 15.35
CA ARG A 57 -24.80 7.29 15.37
C ARG A 57 -25.15 8.28 14.28
N ILE A 58 -24.25 9.24 14.03
CA ILE A 58 -24.35 10.18 12.92
C ILE A 58 -24.26 9.44 11.58
N ASP A 59 -23.30 8.52 11.45
CA ASP A 59 -23.13 7.67 10.27
C ASP A 59 -24.38 6.83 9.99
N ARG A 60 -24.96 6.20 11.02
CA ARG A 60 -26.22 5.47 10.87
C ARG A 60 -27.36 6.37 10.42
N PHE A 61 -27.46 7.59 10.97
CA PHE A 61 -28.46 8.56 10.55
C PHE A 61 -28.34 8.91 9.06
N PHE A 62 -27.15 9.22 8.55
CA PHE A 62 -26.99 9.54 7.13
C PHE A 62 -27.06 8.33 6.20
N ARG A 63 -26.80 7.11 6.70
CA ARG A 63 -27.13 5.89 5.96
C ARG A 63 -28.63 5.69 5.80
N TRP A 64 -29.42 6.06 6.80
CA TRP A 64 -30.88 6.03 6.75
C TRP A 64 -31.47 7.16 5.89
N HIS A 65 -30.85 8.33 5.91
CA HIS A 65 -31.31 9.54 5.20
C HIS A 65 -30.21 10.15 4.32
N PRO A 66 -29.74 9.42 3.28
CA PRO A 66 -28.64 9.89 2.43
C PRO A 66 -28.97 11.18 1.67
N GLU A 67 -30.25 11.42 1.37
CA GLU A 67 -30.74 12.63 0.71
C GLU A 67 -30.47 13.92 1.52
N LEU A 68 -30.26 13.79 2.84
CA LEU A 68 -29.93 14.92 3.70
C LEU A 68 -28.44 15.31 3.63
N GLY A 69 -27.57 14.51 3.01
CA GLY A 69 -26.13 14.77 2.99
C GLY A 69 -25.75 16.14 2.45
N ASN A 70 -26.41 16.60 1.38
CA ASN A 70 -26.17 17.93 0.80
C ASN A 70 -26.48 19.08 1.77
N ALA A 71 -27.51 18.92 2.60
CA ALA A 71 -28.00 19.96 3.49
C ALA A 71 -27.12 20.16 4.74
N HIS A 72 -26.17 19.24 5.00
CA HIS A 72 -25.36 19.21 6.23
C HIS A 72 -23.87 19.43 5.99
N LEU A 73 -23.50 19.94 4.81
CA LEU A 73 -22.10 20.24 4.49
C LEU A 73 -21.57 21.51 5.17
N ASP A 74 -22.43 22.38 5.68
CA ASP A 74 -22.05 23.60 6.42
C ASP A 74 -22.29 23.47 7.94
N HIS A 75 -22.62 22.26 8.41
CA HIS A 75 -22.93 22.02 9.82
C HIS A 75 -21.75 22.38 10.73
N ARG A 76 -22.03 22.96 11.91
CA ARG A 76 -20.98 23.45 12.82
C ARG A 76 -20.06 22.35 13.34
N TYR A 77 -20.60 21.15 13.55
CA TYR A 77 -19.83 19.98 13.98
C TYR A 77 -19.16 19.29 12.79
N PHE A 78 -17.83 19.16 12.84
CA PHE A 78 -17.04 18.60 11.74
C PHE A 78 -17.40 17.14 11.42
N GLU A 79 -17.70 16.31 12.42
CA GLU A 79 -18.12 14.91 12.20
C GLU A 79 -19.39 14.82 11.35
N VAL A 80 -20.36 15.73 11.58
CA VAL A 80 -21.56 15.80 10.74
C VAL A 80 -21.19 16.17 9.32
N ARG A 81 -20.35 17.18 9.09
CA ARG A 81 -19.88 17.54 7.75
C ARG A 81 -19.14 16.38 7.07
N ALA A 82 -18.21 15.74 7.79
CA ALA A 82 -17.40 14.63 7.30
C ALA A 82 -18.27 13.44 6.88
N ILE A 83 -19.26 13.07 7.69
CA ILE A 83 -20.17 11.97 7.42
C ILE A 83 -21.18 12.34 6.33
N ALA A 84 -21.78 13.53 6.40
CA ALA A 84 -22.68 14.05 5.36
C ALA A 84 -22.00 14.07 3.99
N ALA A 85 -20.71 14.45 3.95
CA ALA A 85 -19.89 14.45 2.74
C ALA A 85 -19.66 13.05 2.12
N ARG A 86 -19.99 11.95 2.82
CA ARG A 86 -20.01 10.59 2.23
C ARG A 86 -21.24 10.34 1.37
N HIS A 87 -22.35 11.02 1.68
CA HIS A 87 -23.65 10.85 1.04
C HIS A 87 -24.02 11.99 0.08
N ALA A 88 -23.40 13.16 0.24
CA ALA A 88 -23.64 14.32 -0.61
C ALA A 88 -23.24 14.10 -2.08
N ASP A 89 -23.80 14.92 -2.96
CA ASP A 89 -23.43 14.97 -4.37
C ASP A 89 -21.97 15.38 -4.54
N VAL A 90 -21.25 14.68 -5.41
CA VAL A 90 -19.83 14.95 -5.68
C VAL A 90 -19.59 16.40 -6.11
N PHE A 91 -20.55 17.02 -6.80
CA PHE A 91 -20.47 18.42 -7.24
C PHE A 91 -20.50 19.45 -6.10
N ARG A 92 -20.94 19.06 -4.89
CA ARG A 92 -20.96 19.93 -3.70
C ARG A 92 -19.66 19.88 -2.90
N LEU A 93 -18.91 18.78 -3.02
CA LEU A 93 -17.69 18.55 -2.25
C LEU A 93 -16.55 19.54 -2.49
N PRO A 94 -16.37 20.16 -3.68
CA PRO A 94 -15.31 21.14 -3.87
C PRO A 94 -15.36 22.34 -2.91
N ALA A 95 -16.53 22.66 -2.35
CA ALA A 95 -16.68 23.71 -1.35
C ALA A 95 -16.01 23.39 0.00
N LEU A 96 -15.71 22.11 0.26
CA LEU A 96 -15.10 21.63 1.50
C LEU A 96 -13.58 21.43 1.38
N ILE A 97 -12.97 21.76 0.24
CA ILE A 97 -11.51 21.61 0.03
C ILE A 97 -10.72 22.33 1.11
N ASP A 98 -11.19 23.50 1.51
CA ASP A 98 -10.56 24.36 2.52
C ASP A 98 -11.28 24.27 3.89
N ASP A 99 -12.03 23.18 4.15
CA ASP A 99 -12.69 22.94 5.45
C ASP A 99 -11.63 23.00 6.56
N PRO A 100 -11.88 23.67 7.70
CA PRO A 100 -10.87 23.79 8.76
C PRO A 100 -10.42 22.44 9.32
N ASP A 101 -11.29 21.43 9.31
CA ASP A 101 -11.03 20.13 9.93
C ASP A 101 -10.46 19.11 8.94
N GLU A 102 -9.31 18.52 9.28
CA GLU A 102 -8.63 17.54 8.44
C GLU A 102 -9.46 16.27 8.22
N THR A 103 -10.36 15.90 9.14
CA THR A 103 -11.24 14.74 8.98
C THR A 103 -12.19 14.97 7.83
N VAL A 104 -12.75 16.18 7.70
CA VAL A 104 -13.62 16.54 6.57
C VAL A 104 -12.82 16.51 5.26
N ARG A 105 -11.63 17.13 5.24
CA ARG A 105 -10.74 17.13 4.08
C ARG A 105 -10.34 15.69 3.67
N LEU A 106 -10.07 14.81 4.64
CA LEU A 106 -9.81 13.38 4.41
C LEU A 106 -11.00 12.64 3.78
N GLN A 107 -12.23 12.95 4.22
CA GLN A 107 -13.43 12.32 3.67
C GLN A 107 -13.69 12.74 2.23
N ILE A 108 -13.62 14.04 1.92
CA ILE A 108 -13.84 14.51 0.55
C ILE A 108 -12.73 14.06 -0.40
N ALA A 109 -11.49 13.92 0.08
CA ALA A 109 -10.38 13.42 -0.72
C ALA A 109 -10.59 11.99 -1.23
N LEU A 110 -11.55 11.22 -0.70
CA LEU A 110 -11.96 9.90 -1.23
C LEU A 110 -12.88 9.99 -2.44
N ARG A 111 -13.64 11.09 -2.58
CA ARG A 111 -14.75 11.20 -3.53
C ARG A 111 -14.55 12.31 -4.57
N LEU A 112 -13.67 13.27 -4.30
CA LEU A 112 -13.40 14.36 -5.23
C LEU A 112 -12.89 13.83 -6.58
N PRO A 113 -13.34 14.42 -7.71
CA PRO A 113 -12.75 14.19 -9.02
C PRO A 113 -11.27 14.60 -9.04
N HIS A 114 -10.45 13.96 -9.88
CA HIS A 114 -9.00 14.19 -9.92
C HIS A 114 -8.62 15.66 -10.12
N ALA A 115 -9.35 16.39 -10.97
CA ALA A 115 -9.12 17.81 -11.22
C ALA A 115 -9.20 18.67 -9.95
N HIS A 116 -10.11 18.34 -9.02
CA HIS A 116 -10.22 19.03 -7.74
C HIS A 116 -9.27 18.47 -6.69
N LEU A 117 -9.04 17.15 -6.70
CA LEU A 117 -8.14 16.48 -5.76
C LEU A 117 -6.70 17.03 -5.85
N ALA A 118 -6.24 17.43 -7.04
CA ALA A 118 -4.93 18.05 -7.24
C ALA A 118 -4.71 19.31 -6.40
N ARG A 119 -5.77 20.07 -6.07
CA ARG A 119 -5.69 21.25 -5.19
C ARG A 119 -5.30 20.90 -3.75
N MET A 120 -5.56 19.66 -3.32
CA MET A 120 -5.27 19.17 -1.97
C MET A 120 -3.87 18.57 -1.84
N ALA A 121 -3.07 18.59 -2.91
CA ALA A 121 -1.70 18.06 -2.90
C ALA A 121 -0.78 18.78 -1.90
N GLY A 122 -1.07 20.04 -1.59
CA GLY A 122 -0.35 20.85 -0.61
C GLY A 122 -1.02 20.94 0.77
N ASP A 123 -1.95 20.04 1.11
CA ASP A 123 -2.67 20.09 2.40
C ASP A 123 -1.67 20.09 3.58
N PRO A 124 -1.87 20.91 4.63
CA PRO A 124 -0.99 20.92 5.79
C PRO A 124 -0.92 19.56 6.51
N HIS A 125 -2.00 18.78 6.48
CA HIS A 125 -2.08 17.50 7.18
C HIS A 125 -1.54 16.35 6.33
N ARG A 126 -0.53 15.63 6.84
CA ARG A 126 0.14 14.54 6.11
C ARG A 126 -0.84 13.45 5.63
N GLU A 127 -1.86 13.12 6.43
CA GLU A 127 -2.80 12.05 6.06
C GLU A 127 -3.68 12.44 4.88
N VAL A 128 -4.01 13.72 4.74
CA VAL A 128 -4.73 14.23 3.57
C VAL A 128 -3.83 14.10 2.35
N ARG A 129 -2.57 14.53 2.43
CA ARG A 129 -1.60 14.37 1.31
C ARG A 129 -1.37 12.92 0.94
N MET A 130 -1.30 12.00 1.90
CA MET A 130 -1.24 10.56 1.61
C MET A 130 -2.49 10.06 0.89
N ARG A 131 -3.68 10.47 1.33
CA ARG A 131 -4.95 10.12 0.69
C ARG A 131 -5.05 10.66 -0.73
N VAL A 132 -4.57 11.88 -0.94
CA VAL A 132 -4.44 12.51 -2.25
C VAL A 132 -3.48 11.70 -3.13
N ALA A 133 -2.29 11.37 -2.63
CA ALA A 133 -1.29 10.57 -3.34
C ALA A 133 -1.76 9.16 -3.70
N GLN A 134 -2.73 8.58 -2.97
CA GLN A 134 -3.35 7.29 -3.32
C GLN A 134 -4.25 7.36 -4.56
N ARG A 135 -4.83 8.52 -4.86
CA ARG A 135 -5.86 8.68 -5.89
C ARG A 135 -5.43 9.54 -7.08
N LEU A 136 -4.49 10.47 -6.90
CA LEU A 136 -4.02 11.34 -7.99
C LEU A 136 -3.60 10.54 -9.22
N ASP A 137 -3.80 11.11 -10.40
CA ASP A 137 -3.25 10.54 -11.63
C ASP A 137 -1.71 10.57 -11.60
N ALA A 138 -1.10 9.77 -12.48
CA ALA A 138 0.35 9.59 -12.51
C ALA A 138 1.12 10.90 -12.80
N ALA A 139 0.54 11.81 -13.59
CA ALA A 139 1.18 13.06 -13.97
C ALA A 139 1.23 14.04 -12.80
N ALA A 140 0.11 14.21 -12.08
CA ALA A 140 0.03 15.04 -10.89
C ALA A 140 0.85 14.45 -9.73
N LEU A 141 0.85 13.11 -9.57
CA LEU A 141 1.56 12.41 -8.51
C LEU A 141 3.08 12.68 -8.52
N ALA A 142 3.68 12.93 -9.70
CA ALA A 142 5.10 13.20 -9.84
C ALA A 142 5.57 14.46 -9.07
N HIS A 143 4.66 15.40 -8.77
CA HIS A 143 4.94 16.60 -7.98
C HIS A 143 5.11 16.29 -6.48
N LEU A 144 4.54 15.18 -6.00
CA LEU A 144 4.64 14.76 -4.59
C LEU A 144 5.91 13.94 -4.29
N ARG A 145 6.80 13.75 -5.27
CA ARG A 145 8.06 13.00 -5.07
C ARG A 145 9.01 13.65 -4.07
N THR A 146 8.86 14.95 -3.81
CA THR A 146 9.66 15.71 -2.85
C THR A 146 8.82 16.15 -1.65
N ASP A 147 7.69 15.48 -1.38
CA ASP A 147 6.89 15.76 -0.18
C ASP A 147 7.78 15.59 1.06
N PRO A 148 7.68 16.46 2.09
CA PRO A 148 8.46 16.31 3.31
C PRO A 148 8.17 14.98 4.05
N ASP A 149 6.96 14.44 3.94
CA ASP A 149 6.56 13.21 4.61
C ASP A 149 6.93 11.97 3.79
N TYR A 150 7.68 11.05 4.41
CA TYR A 150 8.13 9.83 3.74
C TYR A 150 6.95 8.91 3.37
N GLY A 151 5.85 8.91 4.13
CA GLY A 151 4.66 8.10 3.84
C GLY A 151 3.97 8.56 2.55
N VAL A 152 3.94 9.87 2.30
CA VAL A 152 3.51 10.42 1.00
C VAL A 152 4.44 9.95 -0.11
N ARG A 153 5.77 10.10 0.06
CA ARG A 153 6.76 9.66 -0.94
C ARG A 153 6.72 8.16 -1.19
N GLU A 154 6.42 7.34 -0.18
CA GLU A 154 6.24 5.89 -0.34
C GLU A 154 5.02 5.59 -1.22
N TRP A 155 3.89 6.27 -1.01
CA TRP A 155 2.72 6.17 -1.89
C TRP A 155 3.00 6.62 -3.31
N VAL A 156 3.82 7.65 -3.47
CA VAL A 156 4.30 8.08 -4.78
C VAL A 156 5.12 6.96 -5.42
N ALA A 157 6.14 6.42 -4.74
CA ALA A 157 6.96 5.33 -5.25
C ALA A 157 6.16 4.05 -5.58
N ARG A 158 5.03 3.79 -4.91
CA ARG A 158 4.10 2.68 -5.24
C ARG A 158 3.44 2.84 -6.62
N ARG A 159 3.13 4.07 -7.04
CA ARG A 159 2.22 4.34 -8.16
C ARG A 159 2.86 5.11 -9.32
N LEU A 160 4.00 5.76 -9.09
CA LEU A 160 4.70 6.55 -10.09
C LEU A 160 5.07 5.67 -11.32
N PRO A 161 4.96 6.16 -12.56
CA PRO A 161 5.43 5.43 -13.74
C PRO A 161 6.88 4.96 -13.58
N SER A 162 7.20 3.74 -14.04
CA SER A 162 8.53 3.14 -13.80
C SER A 162 9.66 3.98 -14.37
N ALA A 163 9.44 4.65 -15.50
CA ALA A 163 10.38 5.58 -16.13
C ALA A 163 10.79 6.76 -15.23
N LEU A 164 9.99 7.12 -14.22
CA LEU A 164 10.28 8.22 -13.29
C LEU A 164 10.82 7.75 -11.93
N LEU A 165 10.75 6.45 -11.62
CA LEU A 165 11.29 5.88 -10.38
C LEU A 165 12.79 6.13 -10.16
N PRO A 166 13.66 6.19 -11.20
CA PRO A 166 15.07 6.54 -11.01
C PRO A 166 15.28 7.86 -10.26
N LEU A 167 14.34 8.80 -10.34
CA LEU A 167 14.41 10.08 -9.65
C LEU A 167 14.13 9.98 -8.13
N MET A 168 13.76 8.79 -7.63
CA MET A 168 13.52 8.50 -6.21
C MET A 168 14.46 7.41 -5.68
N ALA A 169 15.40 6.90 -6.49
CA ALA A 169 16.28 5.79 -6.13
C ALA A 169 17.21 6.12 -4.95
N SER A 170 17.47 7.41 -4.72
CA SER A 170 18.30 7.91 -3.61
C SER A 170 17.49 8.65 -2.55
N ASP A 171 16.20 8.30 -2.38
CA ASP A 171 15.38 8.88 -1.31
C ASP A 171 16.06 8.68 0.05
N ALA A 172 15.98 9.69 0.93
CA ALA A 172 16.56 9.61 2.26
C ALA A 172 15.95 8.46 3.09
N ASP A 173 14.66 8.17 2.87
CA ASP A 173 13.94 7.17 3.64
C ASP A 173 14.07 5.77 3.02
N ARG A 174 14.41 4.79 3.87
CA ARG A 174 14.60 3.40 3.45
C ARG A 174 13.31 2.79 2.89
N ALA A 175 12.14 3.05 3.49
CA ALA A 175 10.89 2.47 3.04
C ALA A 175 10.54 2.94 1.62
N VAL A 176 10.86 4.19 1.28
CA VAL A 176 10.71 4.71 -0.09
C VAL A 176 11.68 3.99 -1.04
N ARG A 177 12.96 3.85 -0.67
CA ARG A 177 13.95 3.14 -1.51
C ARG A 177 13.58 1.67 -1.72
N MET A 178 13.06 0.97 -0.71
CA MET A 178 12.52 -0.39 -0.86
C MET A 178 11.41 -0.43 -1.91
N ARG A 179 10.46 0.51 -1.82
CA ARG A 179 9.36 0.60 -2.78
C ARG A 179 9.81 0.89 -4.20
N VAL A 180 10.84 1.73 -4.34
CA VAL A 180 11.50 1.99 -5.63
C VAL A 180 12.16 0.70 -6.14
N ALA A 181 12.97 0.02 -5.32
CA ALA A 181 13.66 -1.21 -5.67
C ALA A 181 12.71 -2.34 -6.09
N GLU A 182 11.49 -2.39 -5.55
CA GLU A 182 10.45 -3.35 -5.97
C GLU A 182 9.98 -3.16 -7.42
N ARG A 183 10.09 -1.95 -7.98
CA ARG A 183 9.44 -1.58 -9.25
C ARG A 183 10.38 -1.02 -10.31
N ILE A 184 11.51 -0.46 -9.92
CA ILE A 184 12.44 0.23 -10.83
C ILE A 184 13.03 -0.75 -11.86
N ASP A 185 13.12 -0.32 -13.11
CA ASP A 185 13.60 -1.17 -14.21
C ASP A 185 15.12 -1.06 -14.39
N MET A 186 15.70 -2.01 -15.13
CA MET A 186 17.07 -1.91 -15.61
C MET A 186 17.22 -0.71 -16.57
N PRO A 187 18.38 -0.02 -16.58
CA PRO A 187 19.59 -0.30 -15.81
C PRO A 187 19.59 0.35 -14.40
N ALA A 188 18.55 1.09 -14.04
CA ALA A 188 18.53 1.86 -12.80
C ALA A 188 18.47 0.96 -11.55
N LEU A 189 17.83 -0.21 -11.64
CA LEU A 189 17.86 -1.24 -10.60
C LEU A 189 19.29 -1.62 -10.19
N LEU A 190 20.22 -1.75 -11.14
CA LEU A 190 21.60 -2.13 -10.85
C LEU A 190 22.32 -1.08 -10.00
N ARG A 191 21.97 0.20 -10.11
CA ARG A 191 22.55 1.27 -9.28
C ARG A 191 22.16 1.17 -7.81
N MET A 192 21.07 0.47 -7.50
CA MET A 192 20.62 0.24 -6.12
C MET A 192 21.30 -0.98 -5.47
N ALA A 193 22.17 -1.69 -6.20
CA ALA A 193 22.88 -2.85 -5.67
C ALA A 193 23.84 -2.46 -4.51
N ASP A 194 24.27 -1.21 -4.45
CA ASP A 194 25.16 -0.69 -3.41
C ASP A 194 24.41 0.14 -2.36
N ASP A 195 23.08 -0.01 -2.24
CA ASP A 195 22.29 0.70 -1.22
C ASP A 195 22.84 0.40 0.19
N PRO A 196 22.95 1.38 1.10
CA PRO A 196 23.43 1.15 2.45
C PRO A 196 22.59 0.10 3.21
N GLU A 197 21.31 -0.03 2.87
CA GLU A 197 20.36 -0.86 3.61
C GLU A 197 20.24 -2.25 3.00
N ALA A 198 20.57 -3.27 3.80
CA ALA A 198 20.57 -4.68 3.36
C ALA A 198 19.20 -5.14 2.82
N GLU A 199 18.11 -4.62 3.38
CA GLU A 199 16.76 -4.94 2.89
C GLU A 199 16.50 -4.43 1.47
N VAL A 200 17.05 -3.26 1.10
CA VAL A 200 16.97 -2.74 -0.26
C VAL A 200 17.82 -3.62 -1.19
N ARG A 201 19.08 -3.90 -0.81
CA ARG A 201 19.96 -4.78 -1.61
C ARG A 201 19.37 -6.17 -1.81
N ARG A 202 18.68 -6.74 -0.82
CA ARG A 202 17.97 -8.03 -0.94
C ARG A 202 16.83 -7.98 -1.96
N ILE A 203 16.05 -6.89 -1.99
CA ILE A 203 15.01 -6.68 -3.02
C ILE A 203 15.67 -6.59 -4.41
N VAL A 204 16.79 -5.88 -4.52
CA VAL A 204 17.57 -5.79 -5.77
C VAL A 204 18.06 -7.18 -6.20
N ALA A 205 18.65 -7.96 -5.31
CA ALA A 205 19.08 -9.35 -5.57
C ALA A 205 17.92 -10.24 -6.05
N THR A 206 16.72 -10.05 -5.49
CA THR A 206 15.49 -10.75 -5.90
C THR A 206 15.06 -10.40 -7.32
N ARG A 207 15.43 -9.22 -7.84
CA ARG A 207 14.95 -8.73 -9.15
C ARG A 207 16.00 -8.70 -10.25
N LEU A 208 17.29 -8.65 -9.91
CA LEU A 208 18.34 -8.65 -10.92
C LEU A 208 18.27 -9.91 -11.81
N PRO A 209 18.63 -9.80 -13.10
CA PRO A 209 18.87 -10.96 -13.96
C PRO A 209 19.85 -11.93 -13.28
N ALA A 210 19.61 -13.24 -13.42
CA ALA A 210 20.41 -14.27 -12.76
C ALA A 210 21.92 -14.19 -13.10
N ALA A 211 22.28 -13.66 -14.27
CA ALA A 211 23.67 -13.44 -14.66
C ALA A 211 24.38 -12.33 -13.86
N LEU A 212 23.65 -11.46 -13.13
CA LEU A 212 24.21 -10.32 -12.39
C LEU A 212 24.18 -10.51 -10.87
N VAL A 213 23.50 -11.54 -10.35
CA VAL A 213 23.35 -11.72 -8.90
C VAL A 213 24.66 -12.10 -8.19
N MET A 214 25.66 -12.60 -8.92
CA MET A 214 27.00 -12.90 -8.40
C MET A 214 27.68 -11.68 -7.75
N ARG A 215 27.25 -10.46 -8.10
CA ARG A 215 27.68 -9.22 -7.43
C ARG A 215 27.44 -9.25 -5.91
N PHE A 216 26.42 -9.98 -5.46
CA PHE A 216 26.03 -10.04 -4.06
C PHE A 216 26.70 -11.17 -3.27
N PHE A 217 27.65 -11.92 -3.85
CA PHE A 217 28.30 -13.03 -3.15
C PHE A 217 29.21 -12.59 -2.00
N ASP A 218 29.69 -11.36 -2.04
CA ASP A 218 30.50 -10.77 -0.95
C ASP A 218 29.69 -9.76 -0.13
N ASP A 219 28.35 -9.75 -0.24
CA ASP A 219 27.51 -8.83 0.54
C ASP A 219 27.70 -9.08 2.05
N PRO A 220 27.86 -8.03 2.87
CA PRO A 220 28.03 -8.20 4.31
C PRO A 220 26.83 -8.87 4.99
N ASP A 221 25.60 -8.69 4.47
CA ASP A 221 24.41 -9.32 5.03
C ASP A 221 24.17 -10.69 4.39
N TRP A 222 24.22 -11.74 5.21
CA TRP A 222 24.04 -13.12 4.75
C TRP A 222 22.69 -13.36 4.06
N ARG A 223 21.63 -12.58 4.39
CA ARG A 223 20.31 -12.72 3.75
C ARG A 223 20.34 -12.24 2.31
N VAL A 224 21.21 -11.31 1.96
CA VAL A 224 21.42 -10.86 0.58
C VAL A 224 22.22 -11.92 -0.18
N ARG A 225 23.28 -12.47 0.43
CA ARG A 225 24.05 -13.58 -0.14
C ARG A 225 23.20 -14.83 -0.38
N TRP A 226 22.33 -15.16 0.57
CA TRP A 226 21.37 -16.27 0.47
C TRP A 226 20.41 -16.07 -0.71
N GLU A 227 19.86 -14.86 -0.86
CA GLU A 227 18.97 -14.54 -1.98
C GLU A 227 19.71 -14.61 -3.33
N ALA A 228 20.99 -14.21 -3.36
CA ALA A 228 21.85 -14.37 -4.52
C ALA A 228 22.11 -15.86 -4.84
N ALA A 229 22.42 -16.69 -3.83
CA ALA A 229 22.61 -18.14 -3.97
C ALA A 229 21.38 -18.82 -4.57
N ARG A 230 20.20 -18.45 -4.08
CA ARG A 230 18.91 -18.96 -4.54
C ARG A 230 18.67 -18.72 -6.03
N ARG A 231 19.19 -17.61 -6.57
CA ARG A 231 18.93 -17.17 -7.95
C ARG A 231 20.08 -17.39 -8.92
N ALA A 232 21.31 -17.45 -8.44
CA ALA A 232 22.50 -17.56 -9.29
C ALA A 232 22.46 -18.83 -10.13
N GLN A 233 23.07 -18.80 -11.32
CA GLN A 233 23.19 -20.01 -12.12
C GLN A 233 24.01 -21.06 -11.35
N PRO A 234 23.63 -22.34 -11.36
CA PRO A 234 24.23 -23.31 -10.44
C PRO A 234 25.75 -23.45 -10.58
N HIS A 235 26.30 -23.36 -11.78
CA HIS A 235 27.75 -23.41 -12.01
C HIS A 235 28.52 -22.22 -11.40
N ALA A 236 27.85 -21.12 -11.08
CA ALA A 236 28.46 -19.95 -10.46
C ALA A 236 28.52 -20.07 -8.93
N LEU A 237 27.91 -21.08 -8.31
CA LEU A 237 27.74 -21.17 -6.85
C LEU A 237 28.97 -21.64 -6.08
N THR A 238 30.03 -22.07 -6.75
CA THR A 238 31.24 -22.60 -6.11
C THR A 238 31.79 -21.69 -4.99
N PRO A 239 31.84 -20.35 -5.12
CA PRO A 239 32.31 -19.47 -4.05
C PRO A 239 31.47 -19.56 -2.76
N LEU A 240 30.17 -19.81 -2.87
CA LEU A 240 29.24 -19.83 -1.73
C LEU A 240 29.20 -21.18 -0.99
N LEU A 241 29.85 -22.22 -1.50
CA LEU A 241 29.96 -23.52 -0.81
C LEU A 241 30.79 -23.42 0.49
N ALA A 242 31.64 -22.40 0.59
CA ALA A 242 32.46 -22.08 1.75
C ALA A 242 32.02 -20.79 2.46
N ASP A 243 30.79 -20.31 2.21
CA ASP A 243 30.25 -19.12 2.87
C ASP A 243 30.30 -19.26 4.40
N PRO A 244 30.63 -18.19 5.17
CA PRO A 244 30.63 -18.27 6.62
C PRO A 244 29.25 -18.62 7.22
N ASP A 245 28.15 -18.34 6.52
CA ASP A 245 26.80 -18.61 6.98
C ASP A 245 26.29 -19.98 6.50
N ASP A 246 25.75 -20.76 7.44
CA ASP A 246 25.32 -22.15 7.22
C ASP A 246 24.15 -22.25 6.24
N GLU A 247 23.21 -21.31 6.28
CA GLU A 247 22.04 -21.29 5.39
C GLU A 247 22.45 -20.97 3.95
N VAL A 248 23.42 -20.08 3.78
CA VAL A 248 23.98 -19.77 2.45
C VAL A 248 24.70 -21.00 1.87
N ARG A 249 25.51 -21.69 2.68
CA ARG A 249 26.17 -22.94 2.25
C ARG A 249 25.16 -24.03 1.90
N ALA A 250 24.09 -24.17 2.68
CA ALA A 250 23.04 -25.15 2.42
C ALA A 250 22.34 -24.89 1.08
N MET A 251 21.91 -23.64 0.85
CA MET A 251 21.29 -23.22 -0.41
C MET A 251 22.21 -23.43 -1.61
N ALA A 252 23.50 -23.10 -1.49
CA ALA A 252 24.47 -23.29 -2.56
C ALA A 252 24.67 -24.77 -2.93
N ARG A 253 24.69 -25.68 -1.95
CA ARG A 253 24.77 -27.13 -2.19
C ARG A 253 23.53 -27.65 -2.90
N GLU A 254 22.34 -27.34 -2.37
CA GLU A 254 21.05 -27.76 -2.91
C GLU A 254 20.91 -27.37 -4.40
N ARG A 255 21.21 -26.11 -4.72
CA ARG A 255 21.16 -25.58 -6.08
C ARG A 255 22.20 -26.22 -7.01
N SER A 256 23.41 -26.49 -6.51
CA SER A 256 24.48 -27.14 -7.28
C SER A 256 24.17 -28.60 -7.61
N GLU A 257 23.52 -29.31 -6.67
CA GLU A 257 23.11 -30.71 -6.85
C GLU A 257 21.95 -30.84 -7.86
N THR A 258 21.01 -29.90 -7.84
CA THR A 258 19.91 -29.85 -8.82
C THR A 258 20.45 -29.82 -10.26
N GLN A 259 21.52 -29.06 -10.53
CA GLN A 259 22.15 -29.02 -11.86
C GLN A 259 22.79 -30.36 -12.26
N ARG A 260 23.39 -31.09 -11.31
CA ARG A 260 24.01 -32.40 -11.58
C ARG A 260 22.97 -33.46 -11.94
N ILE A 261 21.75 -33.32 -11.43
CA ILE A 261 20.63 -34.22 -11.75
C ILE A 261 20.05 -33.89 -13.14
N GLU A 262 19.93 -32.61 -13.50
CA GLU A 262 19.39 -32.16 -14.80
C GLU A 262 20.37 -32.32 -15.97
N SER A 263 21.68 -32.33 -15.72
CA SER A 263 22.73 -32.67 -16.70
C SER A 263 23.30 -34.06 -16.39
N PRO A 264 22.64 -35.17 -16.78
CA PRO A 264 23.25 -36.47 -16.65
C PRO A 264 24.47 -36.54 -17.56
N CYS A 265 25.59 -37.01 -17.01
CA CYS A 265 26.82 -37.27 -17.72
C CYS A 265 26.53 -37.99 -19.04
N ILE A 266 26.88 -37.37 -20.18
CA ILE A 266 27.07 -38.10 -21.43
C ILE A 266 28.34 -38.92 -21.23
N VAL A 267 28.18 -40.10 -20.63
CA VAL A 267 29.25 -41.11 -20.57
C VAL A 267 29.27 -41.77 -21.95
N GLY A 268 30.15 -41.29 -22.84
CA GLY A 268 30.51 -42.03 -24.05
C GLY A 268 31.25 -43.31 -23.65
N PRO A 269 30.98 -44.47 -24.27
CA PRO A 269 31.65 -45.70 -23.90
C PRO A 269 33.09 -45.69 -24.41
N CYS A 270 34.05 -45.68 -23.49
CA CYS A 270 35.41 -46.12 -23.75
C CYS A 270 35.44 -47.65 -23.83
N GLY A 271 36.00 -48.21 -24.91
CA GLY A 271 36.45 -49.60 -24.96
C GLY A 271 36.10 -50.34 -26.25
N GLY A 272 36.98 -50.25 -27.25
CA GLY A 272 36.98 -51.14 -28.40
C GLY A 272 38.42 -51.35 -28.87
N GLU A 273 39.00 -52.49 -28.49
CA GLU A 273 40.32 -52.95 -28.93
C GLU A 273 40.38 -53.07 -30.46
N GLU A 274 41.24 -52.30 -31.11
CA GLU A 274 41.60 -52.52 -32.52
C GLU A 274 42.67 -53.60 -32.61
N ARG A 275 42.27 -54.75 -33.19
CA ARG A 275 43.12 -55.88 -33.56
C ARG A 275 44.09 -55.50 -34.69
N PRO A 276 45.26 -56.16 -34.81
CA PRO A 276 46.28 -55.77 -35.78
C PRO A 276 45.90 -56.17 -37.21
N PHE A 277 46.07 -55.22 -38.14
CA PHE A 277 45.90 -55.41 -39.58
C PHE A 277 46.93 -56.41 -40.12
N ALA A 278 46.46 -57.56 -40.60
CA ALA A 278 47.22 -58.46 -41.46
C ALA A 278 47.26 -57.90 -42.89
N GLY A 279 48.46 -57.89 -43.48
CA GLY A 279 48.70 -57.35 -44.82
C GLY A 279 48.17 -58.21 -45.98
N ALA A 280 47.96 -57.54 -47.11
CA ALA A 280 47.89 -58.09 -48.47
C ALA A 280 48.29 -56.95 -49.43
N SER A 281 49.54 -56.90 -49.90
CA SER A 281 50.04 -57.49 -51.16
C SER A 281 49.64 -56.70 -52.41
N HIS A 282 50.66 -56.12 -53.06
CA HIS A 282 50.62 -55.45 -54.35
C HIS A 282 50.17 -56.37 -55.49
N GLY A 283 49.41 -55.78 -56.43
CA GLY A 283 49.13 -56.24 -57.78
C GLY A 283 48.63 -55.05 -58.59
#